data_AF-A0A418YR17-F1
#
_entry.id   AF-A0A418YR17-F1
#
_cell.length_a   1.000
_cell.length_b   1.000
_cell.length_c   1.000
_cell.angle_alpha   90.00
_cell.angle_beta   90.00
_cell.angle_gamma   90.00
#
_symmetry.space_group_name_H-M   'P 1'
#
loop_
_entity.id
_entity.type
_entity.pdbx_description
1 polymer ?
#
loop_
_entity_poly.entity_id
_entity_poly.type
_entity_poly.pdbx_seq_one_letter_code
_entity_poly.pdbx_strand_id
1 'polypeptide(L)'
;MARITIRVDDALFRRLDARARDAGTPTATYCRDILDRHEGTDPTGYHARFDELHATGIQTLAILAASVGKRTPDILEQGLADARRLLRERGLLDPEQDRP
;
A
#
# COMPACT_ATOMS: atom_id res chain seq x y z
N MET A 1 30.61 -8.06 7.55
CA MET A 1 29.25 -8.16 6.98
C MET A 1 28.73 -9.57 7.23
N ALA A 2 27.55 -9.72 7.83
CA ALA A 2 26.94 -11.04 8.05
C ALA A 2 26.50 -11.66 6.71
N ARG A 3 26.51 -12.99 6.61
CA ARG A 3 26.09 -13.71 5.39
C ARG A 3 24.82 -14.52 5.68
N ILE A 4 23.77 -14.23 4.93
CA ILE A 4 22.53 -15.01 4.92
C ILE A 4 22.46 -15.77 3.60
N THR A 5 22.07 -17.05 3.65
CA THR A 5 21.77 -17.85 2.46
C THR A 5 20.32 -18.24 2.47
N ILE A 6 19.57 -17.75 1.47
CA ILE A 6 18.14 -18.00 1.31
C ILE A 6 17.99 -18.85 0.05
N ARG A 7 17.32 -20.01 0.18
CA ARG A 7 16.89 -20.79 -0.98
C ARG A 7 15.54 -20.24 -1.44
N VAL A 8 15.45 -19.94 -2.73
CA VAL A 8 14.22 -19.48 -3.39
C VAL A 8 13.93 -20.43 -4.54
N ASP A 9 12.66 -20.53 -4.94
CA ASP A 9 12.31 -21.24 -6.16
C ASP A 9 12.82 -20.52 -7.42
N ASP A 10 12.98 -21.27 -8.51
CA ASP A 10 13.50 -20.75 -9.77
C ASP A 10 12.59 -19.68 -10.40
N ALA A 11 11.29 -19.68 -10.11
CA ALA A 11 10.39 -18.67 -10.64
C ALA A 11 10.62 -17.32 -9.93
N LEU A 12 10.81 -17.32 -8.62
CA LEU A 12 11.18 -16.15 -7.85
C LEU A 12 12.57 -15.64 -8.24
N PHE A 13 13.56 -16.53 -8.37
CA PHE A 13 14.90 -16.14 -8.81
C PHE A 13 14.86 -15.43 -10.17
N ARG A 14 14.16 -16.00 -11.17
CA ARG A 14 14.02 -15.39 -12.50
C ARG A 14 13.37 -14.01 -12.47
N ARG A 15 12.36 -13.80 -11.61
CA ARG A 15 11.74 -12.47 -11.44
C ARG A 15 12.70 -11.46 -10.84
N LEU A 16 13.44 -11.84 -9.80
CA LEU A 16 14.43 -10.96 -9.15
C LEU A 16 15.56 -10.60 -10.11
N ASP A 17 16.07 -11.58 -10.86
CA ASP A 17 17.13 -11.39 -11.85
C ASP A 17 16.68 -10.47 -13.00
N ALA A 18 15.45 -10.65 -13.49
CA ALA A 18 14.88 -9.77 -14.50
C ALA A 18 14.81 -8.32 -14.03
N ARG A 19 14.31 -8.08 -12.82
CA ARG A 19 14.22 -6.72 -12.27
C ARG A 19 15.59 -6.11 -11.96
N ALA A 20 16.55 -6.92 -11.54
CA ALA A 20 17.92 -6.46 -11.33
C ALA A 20 18.55 -6.00 -12.66
N ARG A 21 18.34 -6.76 -13.75
CA ARG A 21 18.74 -6.36 -15.11
C ARG A 21 18.06 -5.07 -15.58
N ASP A 22 16.75 -4.93 -15.37
CA ASP A 22 16.02 -3.71 -15.69
C ASP A 22 16.56 -2.49 -14.93
N ALA A 23 17.02 -2.70 -13.69
CA ALA A 23 17.63 -1.67 -12.84
C ALA A 23 19.14 -1.48 -13.08
N GLY A 24 19.76 -2.24 -13.99
CA GLY A 24 21.20 -2.15 -14.29
C GLY A 24 22.13 -2.57 -13.15
N THR A 25 21.66 -3.40 -12.22
CA THR A 25 22.42 -3.79 -11.01
C THR A 25 22.54 -5.32 -10.90
N PRO A 26 23.58 -5.87 -10.24
CA PRO A 26 23.65 -7.31 -9.98
C PRO A 26 22.50 -7.79 -9.09
N THR A 27 22.00 -9.00 -9.34
CA THR A 27 20.87 -9.61 -8.62
C THR A 27 21.07 -9.63 -7.11
N ALA A 28 22.28 -9.87 -6.63
CA ALA A 28 22.60 -9.82 -5.20
C ALA A 28 22.50 -8.41 -4.61
N THR A 29 22.92 -7.37 -5.35
CA THR A 29 22.80 -5.97 -4.93
C THR A 29 21.34 -5.57 -4.91
N TYR A 30 20.59 -5.88 -5.98
CA TYR A 30 19.14 -5.66 -6.04
C TYR A 30 18.39 -6.27 -4.85
N CYS A 31 18.72 -7.51 -4.48
CA CYS A 31 18.10 -8.19 -3.35
C CYS A 31 18.45 -7.52 -2.01
N ARG A 32 19.68 -7.02 -1.83
CA ARG A 32 20.06 -6.26 -0.63
C ARG A 32 19.28 -4.95 -0.54
N ASP A 33 19.18 -4.21 -1.64
CA ASP A 33 18.41 -2.95 -1.66
C ASP A 33 16.93 -3.16 -1.32
N ILE A 34 16.34 -4.28 -1.76
CA ILE A 34 14.98 -4.69 -1.37
C ILE A 34 14.91 -4.95 0.14
N LEU A 35 15.85 -5.71 0.69
CA LEU A 35 15.88 -6.04 2.12
C LEU A 35 16.06 -4.77 2.97
N ASP A 36 16.97 -3.88 2.59
CA ASP A 36 17.19 -2.60 3.28
C ASP A 36 15.94 -1.72 3.23
N ARG A 37 15.26 -1.66 2.07
CA ARG A 37 13.98 -0.94 1.94
C ARG A 37 12.86 -1.53 2.81
N HIS A 38 12.84 -2.84 2.99
CA HIS A 38 11.83 -3.52 3.82
C HIS A 38 12.16 -3.48 5.31
N GLU A 39 13.43 -3.42 5.70
CA GLU A 39 13.88 -3.31 7.08
C GLU A 39 13.56 -1.92 7.69
N GLY A 40 13.23 -0.94 6.84
CA GLY A 40 12.71 0.36 7.26
C GLY A 40 13.80 1.38 7.58
N THR A 41 15.05 1.11 7.23
CA THR A 41 16.17 2.07 7.32
C THR A 41 16.08 3.18 6.27
N ASP A 42 15.22 3.04 5.26
CA ASP A 42 14.87 4.11 4.32
C ASP A 42 13.64 4.87 4.84
N PRO A 43 13.76 6.16 5.24
CA PRO A 43 12.62 7.01 5.59
C PRO A 43 11.60 7.16 4.46
N THR A 44 12.00 6.83 3.23
CA THR A 44 11.16 6.77 2.02
C THR A 44 10.89 5.34 1.56
N GLY A 45 11.05 4.37 2.47
CA GLY A 45 10.95 2.94 2.22
C GLY A 45 9.55 2.50 1.80
N TYR A 46 9.41 1.20 1.52
CA TYR A 46 8.17 0.62 0.97
C TYR A 46 6.95 1.01 1.80
N HIS A 47 7.03 0.92 3.13
CA HIS A 47 5.94 1.29 4.04
C HIS A 47 5.65 2.80 4.04
N ALA A 48 6.66 3.66 4.13
CA ALA A 48 6.49 5.11 4.11
C ALA A 48 5.83 5.62 2.81
N ARG A 49 6.16 5.03 1.65
CA ARG A 49 5.52 5.40 0.37
C ARG A 49 4.05 5.01 0.30
N PHE A 50 3.68 3.87 0.88
CA PHE A 50 2.27 3.50 0.96
C PHE A 50 1.52 4.42 1.94
N ASP A 51 2.16 4.82 3.03
CA ASP A 51 1.56 5.79 3.96
C ASP A 51 1.37 7.16 3.32
N GLU A 52 2.33 7.66 2.53
CA GLU A 52 2.19 8.92 1.79
C GLU A 52 1.09 8.85 0.72
N LEU A 53 1.02 7.74 -0.03
CA LEU A 53 -0.03 7.52 -1.02
C LEU A 53 -1.41 7.41 -0.36
N HIS A 54 -1.51 6.68 0.75
CA HIS A 54 -2.74 6.57 1.52
C HIS A 54 -3.15 7.91 2.11
N ALA A 55 -2.23 8.68 2.70
CA ALA A 55 -2.49 10.00 3.24
C ALA A 55 -3.02 10.95 2.15
N THR A 56 -2.40 10.93 0.97
CA THR A 56 -2.87 11.70 -0.19
C THR A 56 -4.27 11.30 -0.64
N GLY A 57 -4.54 9.99 -0.68
CA GLY A 57 -5.86 9.44 -0.99
C GLY A 57 -6.93 9.89 0.01
N ILE A 58 -6.65 9.76 1.30
CA ILE A 58 -7.53 10.21 2.39
C ILE A 58 -7.81 11.70 2.27
N GLN A 59 -6.78 12.53 2.09
CA GLN A 59 -6.93 13.98 1.99
C GLN A 59 -7.79 14.38 0.78
N THR A 60 -7.56 13.74 -0.37
CA THR A 60 -8.36 13.98 -1.59
C THR A 60 -9.82 13.61 -1.37
N LEU A 61 -10.08 12.42 -0.81
CA LEU A 61 -11.43 11.96 -0.51
C LEU A 61 -12.13 12.85 0.52
N ALA A 62 -11.42 13.35 1.53
CA ALA A 62 -11.97 14.28 2.51
C ALA A 62 -12.39 15.62 1.88
N ILE A 63 -11.57 16.17 0.98
CA ILE A 63 -11.90 17.40 0.23
C ILE A 63 -13.13 17.16 -0.65
N LEU A 64 -13.18 16.01 -1.34
CA LEU A 64 -14.33 15.64 -2.17
C LEU A 64 -15.59 15.47 -1.33
N ALA A 65 -15.53 14.76 -0.21
CA ALA A 65 -16.66 14.60 0.71
C ALA A 65 -17.18 15.95 1.20
N ALA A 66 -16.30 16.86 1.61
CA ALA A 66 -16.69 18.22 2.02
C ALA A 66 -17.34 19.01 0.88
N SER A 67 -16.82 18.87 -0.35
CA SER A 67 -17.32 19.56 -1.53
C SER A 67 -18.66 19.02 -2.02
N VAL A 68 -18.85 17.69 -2.00
CA VAL A 68 -20.11 17.03 -2.38
C VAL A 68 -21.15 17.24 -1.30
N GLY A 69 -20.81 17.08 -0.02
CA GLY A 69 -21.75 17.28 1.10
C GLY A 69 -22.38 18.66 1.13
N LYS A 70 -21.66 19.70 0.68
CA LYS A 70 -22.21 21.06 0.53
C LYS A 70 -23.19 21.22 -0.64
N ARG A 71 -23.04 20.43 -1.70
CA ARG A 71 -23.80 20.57 -2.96
C ARG A 71 -24.95 19.58 -3.09
N THR A 72 -24.74 18.36 -2.61
CA THR A 72 -25.61 17.20 -2.84
C THR A 72 -25.43 16.21 -1.68
N PRO A 73 -25.95 16.55 -0.48
CA PRO A 73 -25.71 15.79 0.76
C PRO A 73 -26.28 14.37 0.72
N ASP A 74 -27.40 14.17 0.04
CA ASP A 74 -28.06 12.90 -0.21
C ASP A 74 -27.18 11.92 -0.99
N ILE A 75 -26.47 12.40 -2.01
CA ILE A 75 -25.52 11.58 -2.77
C ILE A 75 -24.30 11.21 -1.92
N LEU A 76 -23.83 12.12 -1.08
CA LEU A 76 -22.73 11.82 -0.15
C LEU A 76 -23.15 10.73 0.85
N GLU A 77 -24.35 10.82 1.42
CA GLU A 77 -24.88 9.84 2.37
C GLU A 77 -24.98 8.46 1.74
N GLN A 78 -25.57 8.37 0.53
CA GLN A 78 -25.64 7.11 -0.22
C GLN A 78 -24.25 6.53 -0.50
N GLY A 79 -23.31 7.37 -0.96
CA GLY A 79 -21.94 6.94 -1.24
C GLY A 79 -21.20 6.44 0.01
N LEU A 80 -21.41 7.06 1.16
CA LEU A 80 -20.83 6.62 2.44
C LEU A 80 -21.45 5.29 2.90
N ALA A 81 -22.75 5.09 2.71
CA ALA A 81 -23.42 3.82 3.00
C ALA A 81 -22.87 2.68 2.12
N ASP A 82 -22.70 2.92 0.82
CA ASP A 82 -22.13 1.95 -0.11
C ASP A 82 -20.66 1.63 0.22
N ALA A 83 -19.86 2.65 0.55
CA ALA A 83 -18.48 2.46 0.98
C ALA A 83 -18.40 1.61 2.26
N ARG A 84 -19.22 1.89 3.27
CA ARG A 84 -19.30 1.08 4.51
C ARG A 84 -19.68 -0.36 4.22
N ARG A 85 -20.68 -0.59 3.36
CA ARG A 85 -21.07 -1.94 2.94
C ARG A 85 -19.91 -2.69 2.29
N LEU A 86 -19.20 -2.07 1.36
CA LEU A 86 -18.04 -2.67 0.70
C LEU A 86 -16.91 -2.99 1.70
N LEU A 87 -16.62 -2.08 2.64
CA LEU A 87 -15.60 -2.30 3.67
C LEU A 87 -15.98 -3.46 4.59
N ARG A 88 -17.26 -3.58 4.97
CA ARG A 88 -17.79 -4.71 5.74
C ARG A 88 -17.62 -6.03 5.01
N GLU A 89 -18.01 -6.10 3.73
CA GLU A 89 -17.88 -7.30 2.90
C GLU A 89 -16.42 -7.76 2.74
N ARG A 90 -15.46 -6.85 2.88
CA ARG A 90 -14.03 -7.13 2.82
C ARG A 90 -13.37 -7.37 4.18
N GLY A 91 -14.11 -7.25 5.29
CA GLY A 91 -13.57 -7.37 6.65
C GLY A 91 -12.60 -6.24 7.01
N LEU A 92 -12.81 -5.05 6.45
CA LEU A 92 -11.92 -3.88 6.60
C LEU A 92 -12.52 -2.80 7.52
N LEU A 93 -13.73 -3.00 8.06
CA LEU A 93 -14.27 -2.10 9.08
C LEU A 93 -13.69 -2.44 10.45
N ASP A 94 -13.38 -1.40 11.20
CA ASP A 94 -13.10 -1.55 12.63
C ASP A 94 -14.35 -2.13 13.34
N PRO A 95 -14.20 -3.08 14.28
CA PRO A 95 -15.31 -3.60 15.07
C PRO A 95 -16.20 -2.54 15.72
N GLU A 96 -15.66 -1.36 16.04
CA GLU A 96 -16.47 -0.25 16.57
C GLU A 96 -17.33 0.42 15.49
N GLN A 97 -16.84 0.46 14.25
CA GLN A 97 -17.53 1.01 13.08
C GLN A 97 -18.51 0.02 12.44
N ASP A 98 -18.39 -1.26 12.79
CA ASP A 98 -19.25 -2.33 12.29
C ASP A 98 -20.53 -2.54 13.13
N ARG A 99 -20.67 -1.80 14.25
CA ARG A 99 -21.87 -1.86 15.09
C ARG A 99 -23.08 -1.22 14.37
N PRO A 100 -24.28 -1.81 14.48
CA PRO A 100 -25.50 -1.28 13.87
C PRO A 100 -25.96 0.05 14.47
#